data_AF-A0A969AGL9-F1
#
_entry.id   AF-A0A969AGL9-F1
#
_cell.length_a   1.000
_cell.length_b   1.000
_cell.length_c   1.000
_cell.angle_alpha   90.00
_cell.angle_beta   90.00
_cell.angle_gamma   90.00
#
_symmetry.space_group_name_H-M   'P 1'
#
loop_
_entity.id
_entity.type
_entity.pdbx_description
1 polymer ?
#
loop_
_entity_poly.entity_id
_entity_poly.type
_entity_poly.pdbx_seq_one_letter_code
_entity_poly.pdbx_strand_id
1 'polypeptide(L)'
;MTGVDRSRAYLDEARQREGAVEWIESDMREFERPASFDAVANLWSSFGYFERIEDDLRAAKAARACLRPGGALLIDLKGKEIVARHFTPRSWHTLEDGSELLVELIIEDGWQRLEQRWTLMRGFKRIKHRIRLRLYSGAELKALLLAAGFTEVKLYGDFDGREYGPEASRLVAVAR
;
A
#
# COMPACT_ATOMS: atom_id res chain seq x y z
N MET A 1 6.42 -19.16 3.19
CA MET A 1 6.02 -17.75 3.02
C MET A 1 5.74 -17.18 4.41
N THR A 2 6.04 -15.91 4.63
CA THR A 2 5.79 -15.21 5.90
C THR A 2 4.89 -14.01 5.61
N GLY A 3 3.78 -13.89 6.33
CA GLY A 3 2.88 -12.75 6.27
C GLY A 3 3.02 -11.89 7.52
N VAL A 4 3.12 -10.58 7.33
CA VAL A 4 3.30 -9.61 8.43
C VAL A 4 2.20 -8.57 8.35
N ASP A 5 1.46 -8.39 9.44
CA ASP A 5 0.46 -7.33 9.57
C ASP A 5 0.43 -6.83 11.01
N ARG A 6 0.04 -5.57 11.22
CA ARG A 6 -0.14 -5.01 12.56
C ARG A 6 -1.50 -5.37 13.18
N SER A 7 -2.44 -5.84 12.36
CA SER A 7 -3.82 -6.14 12.73
C SER A 7 -3.95 -7.59 13.14
N ARG A 8 -4.05 -7.83 14.45
CA ARG A 8 -4.35 -9.17 14.98
C ARG A 8 -5.56 -9.79 14.32
N ALA A 9 -6.63 -9.02 14.15
CA ALA A 9 -7.88 -9.50 13.57
C ALA A 9 -7.70 -10.00 12.12
N TYR A 10 -6.86 -9.33 11.32
CA TYR A 10 -6.58 -9.78 9.94
C TYR A 10 -5.69 -11.02 9.93
N LEU A 11 -4.73 -11.12 10.84
CA LEU A 11 -3.89 -12.30 10.97
C LEU A 11 -4.68 -13.53 11.44
N ASP A 12 -5.62 -13.36 12.36
CA ASP A 12 -6.46 -14.46 12.83
C ASP A 12 -7.37 -14.98 11.71
N GLU A 13 -7.92 -14.10 10.86
CA GLU A 13 -8.64 -14.50 9.64
C GLU A 13 -7.72 -15.21 8.64
N ALA A 14 -6.51 -14.68 8.41
CA ALA A 14 -5.55 -15.25 7.47
C ALA A 14 -5.10 -16.66 7.89
N ARG A 15 -4.88 -16.89 9.20
CA ARG A 15 -4.55 -18.21 9.77
C ARG A 15 -5.64 -19.26 9.53
N GLN A 16 -6.91 -18.86 9.55
CA GLN A 16 -8.02 -19.78 9.30
C GLN A 16 -8.07 -20.24 7.84
N ARG A 17 -7.65 -19.36 6.92
CA ARG A 17 -7.64 -19.64 5.48
C ARG A 17 -6.39 -20.39 5.04
N GLU A 18 -5.23 -20.01 5.58
CA GLU A 18 -3.93 -20.50 5.14
C GLU A 18 -3.00 -20.82 6.33
N GLY A 19 -3.06 -22.07 6.80
CA GLY A 19 -2.29 -22.52 7.96
C GLY A 19 -0.80 -22.78 7.71
N ALA A 20 -0.37 -22.90 6.44
CA ALA A 20 1.02 -23.18 6.07
C ALA A 20 1.90 -21.92 6.02
N VAL A 21 1.31 -20.73 6.07
CA VAL A 21 2.02 -19.45 6.11
C VAL A 21 2.34 -19.09 7.55
N GLU A 22 3.56 -18.62 7.80
CA GLU A 22 3.92 -18.05 9.08
C GLU A 22 3.35 -16.63 9.20
N TRP A 23 2.37 -16.44 10.08
CA TRP A 23 1.68 -15.16 10.29
C TRP A 23 2.21 -14.44 11.53
N ILE A 24 2.82 -13.27 11.33
CA ILE A 24 3.51 -12.50 12.37
C ILE A 24 2.79 -11.16 12.58
N GLU A 25 2.48 -10.88 13.85
CA GLU A 25 1.95 -9.59 14.27
C GLU A 25 3.10 -8.62 14.51
N SER A 26 3.29 -7.67 13.59
CA SER A 26 4.37 -6.69 13.68
C SER A 26 4.09 -5.46 12.82
N ASP A 27 4.65 -4.32 13.22
CA ASP A 27 4.71 -3.14 12.36
C ASP A 27 5.79 -3.34 11.30
N MET A 28 5.47 -3.07 10.04
CA MET A 28 6.43 -3.24 8.93
C MET A 28 7.69 -2.38 9.05
N ARG A 29 7.68 -1.32 9.87
CA ARG A 29 8.85 -0.49 10.16
C ARG A 29 9.84 -1.16 11.12
N GLU A 30 9.39 -2.17 11.84
CA GLU A 30 10.13 -2.83 12.93
C GLU A 30 10.39 -4.31 12.63
N PHE A 31 9.61 -4.92 11.74
CA PHE A 31 9.86 -6.30 11.32
C PHE A 31 11.18 -6.42 10.56
N GLU A 32 12.09 -7.21 11.11
CA GLU A 32 13.39 -7.48 10.51
C GLU A 32 13.73 -8.96 10.62
N ARG A 33 14.05 -9.58 9.49
CA ARG A 33 14.69 -10.89 9.39
C ARG A 33 15.78 -10.80 8.33
N PRO A 34 17.01 -10.40 8.73
CA PRO A 34 18.04 -10.03 7.77
C PRO A 34 18.31 -11.12 6.74
N ALA A 35 18.43 -10.74 5.46
CA ALA A 35 18.79 -11.62 4.34
C ALA A 35 18.00 -12.96 4.30
N SER A 36 16.73 -12.94 4.68
CA SER A 36 15.92 -14.16 4.83
C SER A 36 15.01 -14.44 3.64
N PHE A 37 14.74 -13.43 2.80
CA PHE A 37 13.77 -13.56 1.70
C PHE A 37 14.36 -13.22 0.33
N ASP A 38 13.92 -13.96 -0.68
CA ASP A 38 14.23 -13.67 -2.09
C ASP A 38 13.35 -12.55 -2.65
N ALA A 39 12.16 -12.35 -2.07
CA ALA A 39 11.25 -11.27 -2.42
C ALA A 39 10.44 -10.79 -1.19
N VAL A 40 10.12 -9.51 -1.16
CA VAL A 40 9.20 -8.87 -0.22
C VAL A 40 8.12 -8.15 -1.04
N ALA A 41 6.85 -8.30 -0.65
CA ALA A 41 5.75 -7.65 -1.33
C ALA A 41 4.92 -6.82 -0.34
N ASN A 42 4.70 -5.55 -0.66
CA ASN A 42 3.73 -4.69 0.01
C ASN A 42 2.63 -4.33 -0.99
N LEU A 43 1.44 -4.85 -0.77
CA LEU A 43 0.40 -4.91 -1.79
C LEU A 43 -0.86 -4.14 -1.39
N TRP A 44 -1.67 -3.80 -2.38
CA TRP A 44 -2.98 -3.15 -2.28
C TRP A 44 -2.97 -1.79 -1.56
N SER A 45 -1.99 -0.93 -1.86
CA SER A 45 -1.80 0.37 -1.20
C SER A 45 -1.58 0.25 0.31
N SER A 46 -0.86 -0.79 0.75
CA SER A 46 -0.46 -0.98 2.15
C SER A 46 0.76 -0.13 2.56
N PHE A 47 1.27 0.72 1.68
CA PHE A 47 2.38 1.64 1.91
C PHE A 47 1.90 3.10 1.87
N GLY A 48 2.44 3.96 2.74
CA GLY A 48 2.07 5.39 2.81
C GLY A 48 1.04 5.75 3.89
N TYR A 49 0.73 4.86 4.84
CA TYR A 49 -0.16 5.16 5.98
C TYR A 49 0.49 6.04 7.05
N PHE A 50 1.80 6.25 7.01
CA PHE A 50 2.51 6.94 8.07
C PHE A 50 2.41 8.46 7.92
N GLU A 51 2.30 9.15 9.06
CA GLU A 51 2.23 10.61 9.09
C GLU A 51 3.52 11.23 8.53
N ARG A 52 4.66 10.67 8.91
CA ARG A 52 5.99 11.17 8.60
C ARG A 52 6.62 10.43 7.42
N ILE A 53 7.28 11.15 6.51
CA ILE A 53 7.98 10.53 5.37
C ILE A 53 9.15 9.65 5.82
N GLU A 54 9.75 9.94 6.98
CA GLU A 54 10.85 9.14 7.51
C GLU A 54 10.37 7.75 7.94
N ASP A 55 9.09 7.59 8.30
CA ASP A 55 8.50 6.30 8.62
C ASP A 55 8.29 5.44 7.37
N ASP A 56 7.89 6.05 6.25
CA ASP A 56 7.83 5.37 4.95
C ASP A 56 9.24 4.90 4.53
N LEU A 57 10.24 5.78 4.67
CA LEU A 57 11.64 5.43 4.42
C LEU A 57 12.12 4.29 5.34
N ARG A 58 11.74 4.30 6.61
CA ARG A 58 12.06 3.25 7.58
C ARG A 58 11.43 1.91 7.18
N ALA A 59 10.17 1.89 6.76
CA ALA A 59 9.53 0.69 6.25
C ALA A 59 10.23 0.14 5.00
N ALA A 60 10.60 1.01 4.05
CA ALA A 60 11.36 0.59 2.87
C ALA A 60 12.76 0.03 3.23
N LYS A 61 13.43 0.61 4.23
CA LYS A 61 14.71 0.09 4.75
C LYS A 61 14.57 -1.25 5.47
N ALA A 62 13.52 -1.43 6.28
CA ALA A 62 13.23 -2.70 6.94
C ALA A 62 12.95 -3.81 5.91
N ALA A 63 12.15 -3.51 4.88
CA ALA A 63 11.94 -4.41 3.75
C ALA A 63 13.25 -4.76 3.02
N ARG A 64 14.13 -3.78 2.82
CA ARG A 64 15.46 -4.01 2.22
C ARG A 64 16.33 -4.92 3.09
N ALA A 65 16.38 -4.69 4.39
CA ALA A 65 17.19 -5.50 5.31
C ALA A 65 16.77 -6.98 5.28
N CYS A 66 15.47 -7.23 5.08
CA CYS A 66 14.91 -8.57 4.97
C CYS A 66 15.32 -9.32 3.68
N LEU A 67 15.75 -8.61 2.63
CA LEU A 67 16.09 -9.20 1.34
C LEU A 67 17.51 -9.77 1.31
N ARG A 68 17.67 -10.94 0.70
CA ARG A 68 18.97 -11.48 0.31
C ARG A 68 19.63 -10.58 -0.77
N PRO A 69 20.96 -10.66 -0.96
CA PRO A 69 21.61 -10.07 -2.13
C PRO A 69 20.91 -10.51 -3.42
N GLY A 70 20.50 -9.55 -4.25
CA GLY A 70 19.76 -9.81 -5.49
C GLY A 70 18.24 -10.01 -5.33
N GLY A 71 17.72 -10.01 -4.09
CA GLY A 71 16.29 -10.06 -3.81
C GLY A 71 15.56 -8.79 -4.26
N ALA A 72 14.24 -8.88 -4.39
CA ALA A 72 13.42 -7.78 -4.89
C ALA A 72 12.30 -7.35 -3.93
N LEU A 73 12.10 -6.04 -3.81
CA LEU A 73 10.92 -5.47 -3.17
C LEU A 73 9.90 -5.09 -4.25
N LEU A 74 8.67 -5.57 -4.11
CA LEU A 74 7.53 -5.12 -4.89
C LEU A 74 6.61 -4.27 -4.00
N ILE A 75 6.33 -3.04 -4.43
CA ILE A 75 5.30 -2.19 -3.82
C ILE A 75 4.23 -1.94 -4.87
N ASP A 76 2.96 -2.14 -4.51
CA ASP A 76 1.84 -1.67 -5.31
C ASP A 76 0.97 -0.69 -4.51
N LEU A 77 0.66 0.43 -5.16
CA LEU A 77 -0.24 1.44 -4.60
C LEU A 77 -1.00 2.17 -5.70
N LYS A 78 -2.01 2.94 -5.31
CA LYS A 78 -2.69 3.86 -6.23
C LYS A 78 -1.85 5.13 -6.41
N GLY A 79 -1.19 5.25 -7.56
CA GLY A 79 -0.27 6.35 -7.86
C GLY A 79 -0.96 7.71 -7.94
N LYS A 80 -0.23 8.78 -7.62
CA LYS A 80 -0.71 10.17 -7.63
C LYS A 80 -1.27 10.56 -8.99
N GLU A 81 -0.60 10.17 -10.07
CA GLU A 81 -1.02 10.45 -11.45
C GLU A 81 -2.35 9.76 -11.78
N ILE A 82 -2.55 8.54 -11.28
CA ILE A 82 -3.79 7.78 -11.45
C ILE A 82 -4.93 8.41 -10.65
N VAL A 83 -4.67 8.81 -9.40
CA VAL A 83 -5.64 9.52 -8.56
C VAL A 83 -6.03 10.84 -9.21
N ALA A 84 -5.07 11.61 -9.71
CA ALA A 84 -5.32 12.90 -10.35
C ALA A 84 -6.17 12.76 -11.62
N ARG A 85 -5.90 11.76 -12.46
CA ARG A 85 -6.65 11.50 -13.69
C ARG A 85 -8.11 11.11 -13.44
N HIS A 86 -8.36 10.34 -12.38
CA HIS A 86 -9.68 9.75 -12.07
C HIS A 86 -10.30 10.31 -10.78
N PHE A 87 -9.92 11.53 -10.39
CA PHE A 87 -10.32 12.09 -9.10
C PHE A 87 -11.83 12.33 -9.04
N THR A 88 -12.49 11.58 -8.17
CA THR A 88 -13.92 11.73 -7.89
C THR A 88 -14.09 12.09 -6.41
N PRO A 89 -14.38 13.37 -6.06
CA PRO A 89 -14.41 13.83 -4.67
C PRO A 89 -15.42 13.08 -3.80
N ARG A 90 -16.48 12.55 -4.41
CA ARG A 90 -17.53 11.80 -3.73
C ARG A 90 -18.08 10.70 -4.64
N SER A 91 -18.07 9.46 -4.17
CA SER A 91 -18.66 8.31 -4.86
C SER A 91 -19.55 7.50 -3.93
N TRP A 92 -20.48 6.76 -4.53
CA TRP A 92 -21.37 5.83 -3.85
C TRP A 92 -21.17 4.44 -4.43
N HIS A 93 -21.20 3.43 -3.56
CA HIS A 93 -21.07 2.03 -3.94
C HIS A 93 -22.11 1.20 -3.18
N THR A 94 -22.96 0.51 -3.91
CA THR A 94 -23.85 -0.52 -3.35
C THR A 94 -23.06 -1.82 -3.19
N LEU A 95 -23.01 -2.36 -1.96
CA LEU A 95 -22.36 -3.63 -1.66
C LEU A 95 -23.29 -4.81 -1.96
N GLU A 96 -22.73 -6.03 -2.01
CA GLU A 96 -23.50 -7.26 -2.30
C GLU A 96 -24.67 -7.50 -1.34
N ASP A 97 -24.54 -7.07 -0.07
CA ASP A 97 -25.59 -7.19 0.94
C ASP A 97 -26.62 -6.04 0.90
N GLY A 98 -26.55 -5.17 -0.11
CA GLY A 98 -27.41 -3.99 -0.29
C GLY A 98 -27.04 -2.80 0.58
N SER A 99 -25.96 -2.88 1.38
CA SER A 99 -25.45 -1.71 2.11
C SER A 99 -24.90 -0.65 1.16
N GLU A 100 -25.00 0.61 1.53
CA GLU A 100 -24.50 1.73 0.75
C GLU A 100 -23.21 2.29 1.37
N LEU A 101 -22.15 2.41 0.56
CA LEU A 101 -20.87 2.98 0.96
C LEU A 101 -20.67 4.32 0.25
N LEU A 102 -20.70 5.41 1.03
CA LEU A 102 -20.27 6.73 0.62
C LEU A 102 -18.76 6.88 0.86
N VAL A 103 -18.00 7.17 -0.19
CA VAL A 103 -16.57 7.50 -0.11
C VAL A 103 -16.39 8.98 -0.48
N GLU A 104 -15.73 9.72 0.40
CA GLU A 104 -15.35 11.11 0.17
C GLU A 104 -13.83 11.22 0.16
N LEU A 105 -13.28 11.88 -0.88
CA LEU A 105 -11.85 12.03 -1.11
C LEU A 105 -11.46 13.51 -0.93
N ILE A 106 -10.44 13.76 -0.12
CA ILE A 106 -9.93 15.10 0.16
C ILE A 106 -8.43 15.11 -0.10
N ILE A 107 -8.00 15.98 -1.01
CA ILE A 107 -6.58 16.22 -1.27
C ILE A 107 -6.05 17.20 -0.23
N GLU A 108 -4.95 16.82 0.42
CA GLU A 108 -4.27 17.62 1.44
C GLU A 108 -2.82 17.91 0.98
N ASP A 109 -2.22 18.96 1.57
CA ASP A 109 -0.80 19.29 1.43
C ASP A 109 -0.30 19.38 -0.03
N GLY A 110 -1.12 19.94 -0.92
CA GLY A 110 -0.76 20.12 -2.33
C GLY A 110 -0.51 18.80 -3.07
N TRP A 111 -1.43 17.82 -2.94
CA TRP A 111 -1.32 16.47 -3.52
C TRP A 111 -0.29 15.56 -2.88
N GLN A 112 0.19 15.88 -1.68
CA GLN A 112 1.04 14.94 -0.93
C GLN A 112 0.22 13.89 -0.19
N ARG A 113 -1.05 14.19 0.13
CA ARG A 113 -1.90 13.30 0.92
C ARG A 113 -3.32 13.22 0.37
N LEU A 114 -3.93 12.06 0.61
CA LEU A 114 -5.32 11.77 0.35
C LEU A 114 -5.97 11.32 1.66
N GLU A 115 -6.91 12.11 2.16
CA GLU A 115 -7.85 11.66 3.19
C GLU A 115 -9.05 11.01 2.51
N GLN A 116 -9.37 9.79 2.91
CA GLN A 116 -10.57 9.06 2.52
C GLN A 116 -11.50 8.97 3.72
N ARG A 117 -12.74 9.43 3.56
CA ARG A 117 -13.81 9.27 4.55
C ARG A 117 -14.83 8.29 4.02
N TRP A 118 -15.00 7.19 4.71
CA TRP A 118 -15.93 6.14 4.36
C TRP A 118 -17.11 6.21 5.31
N THR A 119 -18.32 6.27 4.76
CA THR A 119 -19.57 6.15 5.51
C THR A 119 -20.33 4.94 4.97
N LEU A 120 -20.33 3.84 5.73
CA LEU A 120 -21.14 2.65 5.43
C LEU A 120 -22.51 2.79 6.10
N MET A 121 -23.57 2.66 5.31
CA MET A 121 -24.96 2.67 5.74
C MET A 121 -25.54 1.27 5.56
N ARG A 122 -25.85 0.61 6.69
CA ARG A 122 -26.38 -0.76 6.74
C ARG A 122 -27.64 -0.77 7.60
N GLY A 123 -28.80 -0.72 6.96
CA GLY A 123 -30.07 -0.45 7.63
C GLY A 123 -30.03 0.86 8.40
N PHE A 124 -30.31 0.83 9.70
CA PHE A 124 -30.22 2.01 10.58
C PHE A 124 -28.82 2.30 11.13
N LYS A 125 -27.83 1.44 10.83
CA LYS A 125 -26.46 1.62 11.33
C LYS A 125 -25.64 2.45 10.33
N ARG A 126 -24.90 3.42 10.87
CA ARG A 126 -23.92 4.22 10.13
C ARG A 126 -22.54 4.02 10.73
N ILE A 127 -21.62 3.43 9.98
CA ILE A 127 -20.23 3.22 10.39
C ILE A 127 -19.34 4.18 9.60
N LYS A 128 -18.43 4.87 10.30
CA LYS A 128 -17.52 5.83 9.67
C LYS A 128 -16.08 5.39 9.85
N HIS A 129 -15.30 5.40 8.77
CA HIS A 129 -13.86 5.20 8.80
C HIS A 129 -13.16 6.39 8.15
N ARG A 130 -11.97 6.72 8.64
CA ARG A 130 -11.10 7.72 8.05
C ARG A 130 -9.74 7.08 7.83
N ILE A 131 -9.24 7.20 6.62
CA ILE A 131 -7.93 6.74 6.21
C ILE A 131 -7.18 7.92 5.63
N ARG A 132 -5.91 8.08 5.98
CA ARG A 132 -5.02 9.06 5.35
C ARG A 132 -3.86 8.30 4.74
N LEU A 133 -3.60 8.58 3.47
CA LEU A 133 -2.52 7.98 2.70
C LEU A 133 -1.67 9.07 2.10
N ARG A 134 -0.35 8.88 2.13
CA ARG A 134 0.56 9.64 1.29
C ARG A 134 0.34 9.23 -0.17
N LEU A 135 0.22 10.23 -1.04
CA LEU A 135 0.18 10.03 -2.48
C LEU A 135 1.58 10.13 -3.04
N TYR A 136 2.03 9.06 -3.69
CA TYR A 136 3.30 9.02 -4.40
C TYR A 136 3.09 9.16 -5.90
N SER A 137 3.79 10.12 -6.50
CA SER A 137 4.09 10.05 -7.93
C SER A 137 5.06 8.90 -8.20
N GLY A 138 5.15 8.47 -9.46
CA GLY A 138 6.16 7.47 -9.85
C GLY A 138 7.57 7.91 -9.47
N ALA A 139 7.88 9.20 -9.69
CA ALA A 139 9.17 9.78 -9.38
C ALA A 139 9.46 9.82 -7.86
N GLU A 140 8.48 10.17 -7.03
CA GLU A 140 8.63 10.23 -5.58
C GLU A 140 8.85 8.84 -4.97
N LEU A 141 8.07 7.84 -5.40
CA LEU A 141 8.24 6.46 -4.92
C LEU A 141 9.62 5.92 -5.32
N LYS A 142 10.04 6.17 -6.57
CA LYS A 142 11.37 5.81 -7.06
C LYS A 142 12.47 6.45 -6.22
N ALA A 143 12.37 7.76 -5.96
CA ALA A 143 13.36 8.48 -5.16
C ALA A 143 13.45 7.93 -3.72
N LEU A 144 12.30 7.64 -3.09
CA LEU A 144 12.26 7.06 -1.75
C LEU A 144 12.92 5.68 -1.69
N LEU A 145 12.64 4.82 -2.67
CA LEU A 145 13.23 3.48 -2.73
C LEU A 145 14.74 3.53 -2.98
N LEU A 146 15.21 4.43 -3.84
CA LEU A 146 16.65 4.67 -3.99
C LEU A 146 17.29 5.17 -2.68
N ALA A 147 16.62 6.07 -1.95
CA ALA A 147 17.09 6.55 -0.64
C ALA A 147 17.04 5.47 0.47
N ALA A 148 16.21 4.44 0.31
CA ALA A 148 16.21 3.25 1.17
C ALA A 148 17.38 2.30 0.86
N GLY A 149 18.18 2.61 -0.16
CA GLY A 149 19.42 1.93 -0.52
C GLY A 149 19.30 0.99 -1.72
N PHE A 150 18.12 0.82 -2.31
CA PHE A 150 17.95 0.04 -3.53
C PHE A 150 18.75 0.70 -4.67
N THR A 151 19.33 -0.12 -5.55
CA THR A 151 20.21 0.31 -6.64
C THR A 151 19.45 0.49 -7.95
N GLU A 152 18.40 -0.31 -8.17
CA GLU A 152 17.53 -0.23 -9.33
C GLU A 152 16.08 -0.14 -8.88
N VAL A 153 15.29 0.73 -9.53
CA VAL A 153 13.83 0.80 -9.33
C VAL A 153 13.15 0.95 -10.68
N LYS A 154 12.32 -0.04 -11.03
CA LYS A 154 11.46 -0.05 -12.23
C LYS A 154 10.02 0.19 -11.84
N LEU A 155 9.30 0.94 -12.67
CA LEU A 155 7.90 1.29 -12.44
C LEU A 155 7.04 0.69 -13.55
N TYR A 156 5.93 0.09 -13.15
CA TYR A 156 4.96 -0.57 -14.03
C TYR A 156 3.55 -0.04 -13.78
N GLY A 157 2.72 -0.08 -14.83
CA GLY A 157 1.34 0.40 -14.82
C GLY A 157 0.31 -0.60 -14.28
N ASP A 158 0.70 -1.87 -14.14
CA ASP A 158 -0.08 -2.95 -13.53
C ASP A 158 0.84 -4.18 -13.29
N PHE A 159 0.28 -5.27 -12.78
CA PHE A 159 1.00 -6.53 -12.53
C PHE A 159 1.42 -7.31 -13.78
N ASP A 160 0.92 -6.93 -14.96
CA ASP A 160 1.33 -7.54 -16.24
C ASP A 160 2.68 -7.05 -16.76
N GLY A 161 3.34 -6.14 -16.02
CA GLY A 161 4.66 -5.64 -16.36
C GLY A 161 4.65 -4.58 -17.47
N ARG A 162 3.48 -4.04 -17.85
CA ARG A 162 3.43 -2.87 -18.75
C ARG A 162 4.11 -1.67 -18.11
N GLU A 163 4.72 -0.81 -18.92
CA GLU A 163 5.40 0.40 -18.41
C GLU A 163 4.42 1.34 -17.68
N TYR A 164 4.91 2.02 -16.63
CA TYR A 164 4.12 3.05 -15.96
C TYR A 164 3.90 4.25 -16.88
N GLY A 165 2.65 4.56 -17.20
CA GLY A 165 2.31 5.60 -18.15
C GLY A 165 0.83 5.99 -18.13
N PRO A 166 0.36 6.70 -19.17
CA PRO A 166 -1.00 7.26 -19.24
C PRO A 166 -2.14 6.25 -19.19
N GLU A 167 -1.87 4.94 -19.32
CA GLU A 167 -2.87 3.85 -19.23
C GLU A 167 -2.71 3.02 -17.94
N ALA A 168 -1.83 3.44 -17.03
CA ALA A 168 -1.62 2.74 -15.76
C ALA A 168 -2.89 2.69 -14.93
N SER A 169 -3.19 1.51 -14.38
CA SER A 169 -4.29 1.28 -13.42
C SER A 169 -3.77 1.31 -11.97
N ARG A 170 -2.48 0.96 -11.79
CA ARG A 170 -1.73 0.97 -10.53
C ARG A 170 -0.33 1.54 -10.74
N LEU A 171 0.29 1.99 -9.66
CA LEU A 171 1.73 2.24 -9.62
C LEU A 171 2.39 1.04 -8.94
N VAL A 172 3.06 0.21 -9.71
CA VAL A 172 3.82 -0.95 -9.23
C VAL A 172 5.30 -0.62 -9.32
N ALA A 173 6.02 -0.63 -8.21
CA ALA A 173 7.47 -0.46 -8.17
C ALA A 173 8.14 -1.79 -7.85
N VAL A 174 9.17 -2.15 -8.63
CA VAL A 174 10.07 -3.28 -8.35
C VAL A 174 11.46 -2.72 -8.10
N ALA A 175 11.98 -2.93 -6.89
CA ALA A 175 13.27 -2.41 -6.45
C ALA A 175 14.27 -3.53 -6.10
N ARG A 176 15.55 -3.35 -6.47
CA ARG A 176 16.66 -4.29 -6.22
C ARG A 176 17.88 -3.61 -5.61
#